data_AF-A0A9P4TBF1-F1
#
_entry.id   AF-A0A9P4TBF1-F1
#
_cell.length_a   1.000
_cell.length_b   1.000
_cell.length_c   1.000
_cell.angle_alpha   90.00
_cell.angle_beta   90.00
_cell.angle_gamma   90.00
#
_symmetry.space_group_name_H-M   'P 1'
#
loop_
_entity.id
_entity.type
_entity.pdbx_description
1 polymer ?
#
loop_
_entity_poly.entity_id
_entity_poly.type
_entity_poly.pdbx_seq_one_letter_code
_entity_poly.pdbx_strand_id
1 'polypeptide(L)'
;MQSQKPIFCATHPRACSTAFERVFMTRKDLKCVHEPFGDAYYFGPERLGYRYEGPENEQARQESGYANSTFRSIFDRIAKDNAEGKRAFIKDMAQYWIPPQGKPRPTNICPSMSNYRRGVGTNTNELSPVTTREDNSSREPYPYHTRAEDGNPTVLPKDLLATYHFIFLIRHPKYSIPSYYRCTLPPLNKLTGWDYLRKDEAGYSELRELFDYLRKEGIVGPKSAGQTGETNGTNGNSQGVEICVVDADDLLDNPSGMIEAVCKTTGIDYKPEMLQWDTEEDQALAKREFEKWKGFHEDAIDSTELRARTHKKAQTTDEQDDAAWKEKYGEEGARFIRETVDENLEHYKYLKQFAIKV
;
A
#
# COMPACT_ATOMS: atom_id res chain seq x y z
N MET A 1 17.52 13.96 14.56
CA MET A 1 16.15 14.53 14.57
C MET A 1 15.21 13.46 14.08
N GLN A 2 14.07 13.25 14.75
CA GLN A 2 13.03 12.33 14.30
C GLN A 2 12.40 12.85 12.99
N SER A 3 12.06 11.94 12.08
CA SER A 3 11.54 12.29 10.74
C SER A 3 10.17 12.96 10.85
N GLN A 4 10.00 14.15 10.27
CA GLN A 4 8.71 14.84 10.12
C GLN A 4 8.08 14.63 8.72
N LYS A 5 8.70 13.80 7.88
CA LYS A 5 8.20 13.45 6.55
C LYS A 5 6.80 12.84 6.63
N PRO A 6 5.87 13.11 5.68
CA PRO A 6 4.65 12.32 5.51
C PRO A 6 4.94 10.81 5.51
N ILE A 7 4.09 10.01 6.14
CA ILE A 7 4.28 8.56 6.25
C ILE A 7 3.54 7.89 5.10
N PHE A 8 4.20 6.95 4.43
CA PHE A 8 3.59 6.10 3.42
C PHE A 8 3.71 4.63 3.84
N CYS A 9 2.60 4.03 4.24
CA CYS A 9 2.47 2.61 4.50
C CYS A 9 2.20 1.88 3.18
N ALA A 10 3.27 1.40 2.55
CA ALA A 10 3.21 0.57 1.35
C ALA A 10 2.90 -0.88 1.73
N THR A 11 1.90 -1.47 1.08
CA THR A 11 1.46 -2.85 1.35
C THR A 11 1.11 -3.58 0.06
N HIS A 12 0.77 -4.87 0.19
CA HIS A 12 -0.02 -5.61 -0.78
C HIS A 12 -1.47 -5.78 -0.26
N PRO A 13 -2.44 -6.18 -1.10
CA PRO A 13 -3.82 -6.45 -0.65
C PRO A 13 -3.90 -7.49 0.48
N ARG A 14 -4.90 -7.30 1.35
CA ARG A 14 -5.24 -8.22 2.46
C ARG A 14 -4.11 -8.50 3.46
N ALA A 15 -3.21 -7.54 3.68
CA ALA A 15 -2.08 -7.65 4.62
C ALA A 15 -2.38 -7.24 6.08
N CYS A 16 -3.65 -7.11 6.47
CA CYS A 16 -4.06 -6.48 7.75
C CYS A 16 -3.75 -4.97 7.86
N SER A 17 -3.45 -4.32 6.73
CA SER A 17 -3.12 -2.90 6.64
C SER A 17 -4.22 -1.95 7.09
N THR A 18 -5.49 -2.31 6.93
CA THR A 18 -6.62 -1.47 7.35
C THR A 18 -6.79 -1.46 8.87
N ALA A 19 -6.57 -2.61 9.52
CA ALA A 19 -6.54 -2.67 10.99
C ALA A 19 -5.31 -1.94 11.56
N PHE A 20 -4.17 -2.01 10.85
CA PHE A 20 -2.99 -1.21 11.17
C PHE A 20 -3.25 0.29 11.01
N GLU A 21 -3.92 0.71 9.94
CA GLU A 21 -4.33 2.11 9.72
C GLU A 21 -5.28 2.61 10.80
N ARG A 22 -6.24 1.78 11.27
CA ARG A 22 -7.15 2.11 12.37
C ARG A 22 -6.42 2.58 13.63
N VAL A 23 -5.25 1.98 13.93
CA VAL A 23 -4.39 2.41 15.05
C VAL A 23 -3.99 3.89 14.90
N PHE A 24 -3.58 4.30 13.70
CA PHE A 24 -3.15 5.68 13.43
C PHE A 24 -4.31 6.64 13.24
N MET A 25 -5.51 6.17 12.88
CA MET A 25 -6.72 7.00 12.81
C MET A 25 -7.17 7.55 14.16
N THR A 26 -6.77 6.91 15.26
CA THR A 26 -7.01 7.41 16.64
C THR A 26 -6.24 8.70 16.95
N ARG A 27 -5.20 9.02 16.16
CA ARG A 27 -4.31 10.16 16.37
C ARG A 27 -4.87 11.42 15.73
N LYS A 28 -5.19 12.43 16.54
CA LYS A 28 -5.73 13.72 16.06
C LYS A 28 -4.68 14.63 15.40
N ASP A 29 -3.39 14.37 15.61
CA ASP A 29 -2.25 15.02 14.97
C ASP A 29 -1.87 14.41 13.61
N LEU A 30 -2.51 13.30 13.22
CA LEU A 30 -2.37 12.70 11.91
C LEU A 30 -3.60 12.95 11.04
N LYS A 31 -3.37 13.03 9.73
CA LYS A 31 -4.41 12.92 8.72
C LYS A 31 -4.19 11.61 7.97
N CYS A 32 -5.02 10.62 8.26
CA CYS A 32 -4.99 9.33 7.57
C CYS A 32 -5.66 9.46 6.20
N VAL A 33 -5.04 8.89 5.16
CA VAL A 33 -5.55 8.85 3.79
C VAL A 33 -5.56 7.39 3.31
N HIS A 34 -6.75 6.86 3.08
CA HIS A 34 -6.98 5.46 2.76
C HIS A 34 -6.98 5.20 1.24
N GLU A 35 -5.99 4.42 0.79
CA GLU A 35 -5.87 3.86 -0.55
C GLU A 35 -6.12 4.83 -1.71
N PRO A 36 -5.56 6.06 -1.71
CA PRO A 36 -5.94 7.10 -2.65
C PRO A 36 -5.51 6.83 -4.10
N PHE A 37 -4.49 5.99 -4.35
CA PHE A 37 -3.90 5.77 -5.67
C PHE A 37 -4.62 4.72 -6.51
N GLY A 38 -5.53 3.94 -5.93
CA GLY A 38 -6.44 3.06 -6.68
C GLY A 38 -7.29 3.84 -7.69
N ASP A 39 -7.61 5.10 -7.38
CA ASP A 39 -8.41 6.01 -8.21
C ASP A 39 -7.74 6.19 -9.60
N ALA A 40 -6.45 6.57 -9.62
CA ALA A 40 -5.70 6.74 -10.86
C ALA A 40 -5.30 5.39 -11.48
N TYR A 41 -4.96 4.40 -10.65
CA TYR A 41 -4.49 3.08 -11.12
C TYR A 41 -5.54 2.32 -11.93
N TYR A 42 -6.80 2.33 -11.49
CA TYR A 42 -7.90 1.60 -12.15
C TYR A 42 -8.67 2.45 -13.16
N PHE A 43 -8.98 3.69 -12.82
CA PHE A 43 -10.02 4.45 -13.55
C PHE A 43 -9.48 5.66 -14.30
N GLY A 44 -8.36 6.22 -13.84
CA GLY A 44 -7.81 7.45 -14.38
C GLY A 44 -7.35 7.38 -15.84
N PRO A 45 -7.01 8.55 -16.43
CA PRO A 45 -6.42 8.61 -17.76
C PRO A 45 -4.96 8.13 -17.78
N GLU A 46 -4.37 7.88 -16.60
CA GLU A 46 -3.02 7.36 -16.38
C GLU A 46 -3.07 5.97 -15.71
N ARG A 47 -4.13 5.19 -15.97
CA ARG A 47 -4.29 3.85 -15.39
C ARG A 47 -3.18 2.90 -15.82
N LEU A 48 -2.91 1.91 -14.95
CA LEU A 48 -1.90 0.87 -15.16
C LEU A 48 -2.49 -0.54 -15.10
N GLY A 49 -3.56 -0.72 -14.33
CA GLY A 49 -4.16 -2.02 -14.07
C GLY A 49 -5.03 -2.50 -15.22
N TYR A 50 -4.89 -3.78 -15.56
CA TYR A 50 -5.63 -4.42 -16.67
C TYR A 50 -7.15 -4.53 -16.45
N ARG A 51 -7.63 -4.49 -15.20
CA ARG A 51 -9.04 -4.81 -14.84
C ARG A 51 -10.07 -3.95 -15.56
N TYR A 52 -9.77 -2.67 -15.74
CA TYR A 52 -10.65 -1.71 -16.40
C TYR A 52 -9.98 -1.10 -17.65
N GLU A 53 -9.14 -1.87 -18.33
CA GLU A 53 -8.63 -1.50 -19.66
C GLU A 53 -9.69 -1.73 -20.75
N GLY A 54 -9.48 -1.14 -21.91
CA GLY A 54 -10.35 -1.31 -23.06
C GLY A 54 -11.54 -0.34 -23.11
N PRO A 55 -12.12 -0.14 -24.30
CA PRO A 55 -13.31 0.68 -24.49
C PRO A 55 -14.56 0.10 -23.80
N GLU A 56 -14.63 -1.21 -23.58
CA GLU A 56 -15.74 -1.89 -22.90
C GLU A 56 -15.91 -1.46 -21.44
N ASN A 57 -14.84 -0.96 -20.81
CA ASN A 57 -14.84 -0.52 -19.41
C ASN A 57 -15.04 1.00 -19.25
N GLU A 58 -15.22 1.77 -20.33
CA GLU A 58 -15.36 3.23 -20.27
C GLU A 58 -16.52 3.67 -19.36
N GLN A 59 -17.69 3.05 -19.51
CA GLN A 59 -18.85 3.38 -18.66
C GLN A 59 -18.55 3.13 -17.18
N ALA A 60 -17.96 1.98 -16.84
CA ALA A 60 -17.59 1.66 -15.46
C ALA A 60 -16.57 2.65 -14.89
N ARG A 61 -15.60 3.11 -15.70
CA ARG A 61 -14.66 4.17 -15.31
C ARG A 61 -15.38 5.49 -15.04
N GLN A 62 -16.31 5.90 -15.89
CA GLN A 62 -17.08 7.14 -15.68
C GLN A 62 -17.97 7.07 -14.43
N GLU A 63 -18.67 5.95 -14.24
CA GLU A 63 -19.54 5.72 -13.08
C GLU A 63 -18.77 5.58 -11.76
N SER A 64 -17.48 5.24 -11.81
CA SER A 64 -16.62 5.23 -10.60
C SER A 64 -16.46 6.61 -9.96
N GLY A 65 -16.65 7.71 -10.71
CA GLY A 65 -16.36 9.08 -10.28
C GLY A 65 -14.87 9.46 -10.31
N TYR A 66 -13.99 8.53 -10.73
CA TYR A 66 -12.53 8.71 -10.74
C TYR A 66 -11.92 8.66 -12.14
N ALA A 67 -12.73 8.71 -13.20
CA ALA A 67 -12.26 8.62 -14.59
C ALA A 67 -11.22 9.70 -14.97
N ASN A 68 -11.24 10.84 -14.27
CA ASN A 68 -10.32 11.97 -14.47
C ASN A 68 -9.21 12.06 -13.40
N SER A 69 -9.12 11.08 -12.49
CA SER A 69 -8.12 11.08 -11.43
C SER A 69 -6.73 10.77 -12.00
N THR A 70 -5.83 11.73 -11.94
CA THR A 70 -4.41 11.55 -12.26
C THR A 70 -3.61 11.26 -10.99
N PHE A 71 -2.39 10.71 -11.11
CA PHE A 71 -1.51 10.59 -9.96
C PHE A 71 -1.27 11.96 -9.31
N ARG A 72 -1.09 12.99 -10.13
CA ARG A 72 -0.91 14.36 -9.68
C ARG A 72 -2.08 14.90 -8.87
N SER A 73 -3.31 14.78 -9.36
CA SER A 73 -4.49 15.30 -8.64
C SER A 73 -4.66 14.63 -7.27
N ILE A 74 -4.24 13.38 -7.15
CA ILE A 74 -4.25 12.66 -5.87
C ILE A 74 -3.21 13.24 -4.91
N PHE A 75 -1.98 13.48 -5.37
CA PHE A 75 -0.97 14.15 -4.54
C PHE A 75 -1.39 15.57 -4.14
N ASP A 76 -1.97 16.35 -5.05
CA ASP A 76 -2.47 17.70 -4.75
C ASP A 76 -3.58 17.66 -3.70
N ARG A 77 -4.51 16.69 -3.77
CA ARG A 77 -5.54 16.47 -2.75
C ARG A 77 -4.93 16.13 -1.39
N ILE A 78 -3.99 15.18 -1.35
CA ILE A 78 -3.27 14.82 -0.12
C ILE A 78 -2.58 16.05 0.46
N ALA A 79 -1.84 16.81 -0.35
CA ALA A 79 -1.11 17.99 0.09
C ALA A 79 -2.04 19.08 0.64
N LYS A 80 -3.17 19.33 -0.04
CA LYS A 80 -4.22 20.26 0.41
C LYS A 80 -4.85 19.83 1.73
N ASP A 81 -5.24 18.57 1.86
CA ASP A 81 -5.89 18.04 3.06
C ASP A 81 -4.94 18.00 4.27
N ASN A 82 -3.63 18.03 4.02
CA ASN A 82 -2.59 18.12 5.05
C ASN A 82 -2.16 19.57 5.39
N ALA A 83 -2.70 20.59 4.69
CA ALA A 83 -2.33 21.98 4.93
C ALA A 83 -2.76 22.50 6.32
N GLU A 84 -3.64 21.78 7.03
CA GLU A 84 -4.09 22.08 8.40
C GLU A 84 -3.03 21.79 9.50
N GLY A 85 -1.78 21.55 9.13
CA GLY A 85 -0.68 21.29 10.08
C GLY A 85 -0.64 19.88 10.66
N LYS A 86 -1.50 18.98 10.16
CA LYS A 86 -1.46 17.54 10.47
C LYS A 86 -0.47 16.84 9.56
N ARG A 87 0.25 15.87 10.12
CA ARG A 87 1.15 15.02 9.34
C ARG A 87 0.34 13.95 8.59
N ALA A 88 0.61 13.76 7.31
CA ALA A 88 -0.06 12.72 6.53
C ALA A 88 0.38 11.32 6.98
N PHE A 89 -0.58 10.42 7.10
CA PHE A 89 -0.37 8.98 7.10
C PHE A 89 -1.14 8.39 5.94
N ILE A 90 -0.43 7.96 4.89
CA ILE A 90 -1.04 7.42 3.68
C ILE A 90 -0.86 5.92 3.73
N LYS A 91 -1.96 5.18 3.64
CA LYS A 91 -1.94 3.73 3.47
C LYS A 91 -2.27 3.42 2.03
N ASP A 92 -1.42 2.67 1.34
CA ASP A 92 -1.75 2.24 -0.02
C ASP A 92 -0.99 1.00 -0.50
N MET A 93 -1.43 0.44 -1.62
CA MET A 93 -0.79 -0.71 -2.27
C MET A 93 0.38 -0.25 -3.15
N ALA A 94 1.54 -0.89 -3.00
CA ALA A 94 2.71 -0.58 -3.83
C ALA A 94 2.45 -0.77 -5.33
N GLN A 95 1.58 -1.73 -5.67
CA GLN A 95 1.18 -2.01 -7.06
C GLN A 95 0.55 -0.80 -7.77
N TYR A 96 -0.02 0.16 -7.05
CA TYR A 96 -0.64 1.31 -7.69
C TYR A 96 0.38 2.28 -8.31
N TRP A 97 1.66 2.15 -7.99
CA TRP A 97 2.73 2.95 -8.58
C TRP A 97 3.61 2.19 -9.56
N ILE A 98 3.45 0.86 -9.68
CA ILE A 98 4.32 0.00 -10.47
C ILE A 98 3.48 -0.69 -11.54
N PRO A 99 3.88 -0.64 -12.83
CA PRO A 99 3.17 -1.35 -13.88
C PRO A 99 3.14 -2.86 -13.57
N PRO A 100 1.98 -3.53 -13.66
CA PRO A 100 1.85 -4.94 -13.35
C PRO A 100 2.74 -5.81 -14.25
N GLN A 101 3.03 -7.03 -13.81
CA GLN A 101 3.82 -7.98 -14.59
C GLN A 101 3.30 -8.13 -16.03
N GLY A 102 4.23 -8.29 -16.97
CA GLY A 102 3.94 -8.36 -18.41
C GLY A 102 3.81 -7.01 -19.12
N LYS A 103 3.68 -5.89 -18.39
CA LYS A 103 3.73 -4.55 -19.01
C LYS A 103 5.17 -4.21 -19.46
N PRO A 104 5.34 -3.43 -20.57
CA PRO A 104 6.66 -3.00 -21.05
C PRO A 104 7.51 -2.28 -19.99
N ARG A 105 8.83 -2.46 -20.06
CA ARG A 105 9.85 -1.75 -19.26
C ARG A 105 10.88 -1.08 -20.21
N PRO A 106 11.62 -0.04 -19.81
CA PRO A 106 11.66 0.59 -18.47
C PRO A 106 10.34 1.29 -18.10
N THR A 107 10.12 1.51 -16.81
CA THR A 107 8.94 2.26 -16.35
C THR A 107 9.15 3.75 -16.59
N ASN A 108 8.23 4.37 -17.33
CA ASN A 108 8.24 5.81 -17.58
C ASN A 108 7.40 6.54 -16.52
N ILE A 109 7.78 7.78 -16.20
CA ILE A 109 7.07 8.62 -15.21
C ILE A 109 5.69 9.00 -15.77
N CYS A 110 4.62 8.95 -14.96
CA CYS A 110 3.28 9.29 -15.45
C CYS A 110 3.22 10.72 -16.04
N PRO A 111 2.43 10.96 -17.09
CA PRO A 111 2.36 12.26 -17.77
C PRO A 111 2.19 13.47 -16.85
N SER A 112 1.31 13.37 -15.86
CA SER A 112 0.97 14.41 -14.89
C SER A 112 2.11 14.74 -13.92
N MET A 113 3.08 13.83 -13.75
CA MET A 113 4.27 14.01 -12.91
C MET A 113 5.57 14.16 -13.71
N SER A 114 5.49 14.11 -15.04
CA SER A 114 6.65 14.12 -15.95
C SER A 114 7.53 15.37 -15.86
N ASN A 115 7.03 16.46 -15.30
CA ASN A 115 7.76 17.73 -15.11
C ASN A 115 8.08 18.03 -13.65
N TYR A 116 7.79 17.11 -12.71
CA TYR A 116 8.14 17.30 -11.32
C TYR A 116 9.66 17.51 -11.17
N ARG A 117 10.02 18.57 -10.42
CA ARG A 117 11.37 18.92 -9.98
C ARG A 117 11.30 19.37 -8.54
N ARG A 118 12.16 18.84 -7.68
CA ARG A 118 12.28 19.31 -6.30
C ARG A 118 13.03 20.64 -6.25
N GLY A 119 12.46 21.66 -5.63
CA GLY A 119 13.09 22.98 -5.44
C GLY A 119 13.58 23.21 -4.01
N VAL A 120 14.59 24.07 -3.85
CA VAL A 120 14.92 24.67 -2.55
C VAL A 120 13.89 25.79 -2.32
N GLY A 121 13.00 25.63 -1.35
CA GLY A 121 11.93 26.59 -1.05
C GLY A 121 10.57 26.32 -1.71
N THR A 122 10.38 25.20 -2.41
CA THR A 122 9.03 24.74 -2.78
C THR A 122 8.33 24.17 -1.55
N ASN A 123 7.23 24.79 -1.17
CA ASN A 123 6.31 24.28 -0.15
C ASN A 123 6.01 22.80 -0.45
N THR A 124 6.28 21.89 0.48
CA THR A 124 5.97 20.46 0.32
C THR A 124 4.46 20.20 0.13
N ASN A 125 3.65 21.24 0.31
CA ASN A 125 2.21 21.20 0.14
C ASN A 125 1.74 21.59 -1.28
N GLU A 126 2.65 21.97 -2.19
CA GLU A 126 2.28 22.38 -3.54
C GLU A 126 3.25 21.81 -4.58
N LEU A 127 2.72 21.03 -5.52
CA LEU A 127 3.45 20.58 -6.69
C LEU A 127 3.41 21.69 -7.77
N SER A 128 4.47 21.88 -8.56
CA SER A 128 4.50 22.92 -9.62
C SER A 128 3.40 22.66 -10.67
N PRO A 129 2.68 23.67 -11.20
CA PRO A 129 1.61 23.46 -12.18
C PRO A 129 2.15 22.78 -13.44
N VAL A 130 1.53 21.66 -13.83
CA VAL A 130 1.88 20.92 -15.06
C VAL A 130 0.65 20.93 -15.97
N THR A 131 0.87 21.20 -17.25
CA THR A 131 -0.14 20.98 -18.28
C THR A 131 -0.24 19.48 -18.55
N THR A 132 -1.34 18.85 -18.14
CA THR A 132 -1.68 17.49 -18.52
C THR A 132 -1.76 17.44 -20.05
N ARG A 133 -1.01 16.56 -20.71
CA ARG A 133 -1.22 16.30 -22.13
C ARG A 133 -2.42 15.38 -22.26
N GLU A 134 -3.51 15.90 -22.79
CA GLU A 134 -4.64 15.06 -23.23
C GLU A 134 -4.17 14.24 -24.43
N ASP A 135 -4.01 12.93 -24.24
CA ASP A 135 -3.90 12.03 -25.38
C ASP A 135 -5.31 11.61 -25.80
N ASN A 136 -5.80 12.19 -26.89
CA ASN A 136 -7.07 11.83 -27.52
C ASN A 136 -6.98 10.51 -28.32
N SER A 137 -6.00 9.66 -28.02
CA SER A 137 -5.88 8.36 -28.67
C SER A 137 -6.85 7.36 -28.06
N SER A 138 -7.49 6.54 -28.89
CA SER A 138 -8.31 5.40 -28.46
C SER A 138 -7.47 4.23 -27.96
N ARG A 139 -6.24 4.47 -27.49
CA ARG A 139 -5.26 3.44 -27.08
C ARG A 139 -5.17 3.38 -25.57
N GLU A 140 -4.65 2.26 -25.07
CA GLU A 140 -4.32 2.16 -23.64
C GLU A 140 -3.26 3.20 -23.26
N PRO A 141 -3.37 3.81 -22.07
CA PRO A 141 -2.52 4.92 -21.67
C PRO A 141 -1.07 4.49 -21.37
N TYR A 142 -0.84 3.22 -21.09
CA TYR A 142 0.50 2.65 -20.88
C TYR A 142 0.92 1.77 -22.07
N PRO A 143 2.18 1.84 -22.56
CA PRO A 143 3.33 2.56 -22.01
C PRO A 143 3.30 4.08 -22.24
N TYR A 144 3.78 4.84 -21.25
CA TYR A 144 3.85 6.31 -21.36
C TYR A 144 4.96 6.78 -22.29
N HIS A 145 4.69 7.86 -23.03
CA HIS A 145 5.66 8.57 -23.89
C HIS A 145 6.35 9.72 -23.16
N THR A 146 6.80 9.47 -21.94
CA THR A 146 7.47 10.44 -21.04
C THR A 146 8.90 10.01 -20.73
N ARG A 147 9.62 10.71 -19.85
CA ARG A 147 10.95 10.27 -19.42
C ARG A 147 10.88 9.03 -18.52
N ALA A 148 11.87 8.15 -18.63
CA ALA A 148 12.17 7.14 -17.61
C ALA A 148 13.26 7.65 -16.67
N GLU A 149 13.28 7.14 -15.43
CA GLU A 149 14.38 7.34 -14.50
C GLU A 149 15.11 6.02 -14.33
N ASP A 150 16.45 6.04 -14.37
CA ASP A 150 17.25 4.81 -14.37
C ASP A 150 16.97 3.96 -13.13
N GLY A 151 16.64 2.69 -13.35
CA GLY A 151 16.33 1.73 -12.31
C GLY A 151 15.06 2.00 -11.47
N ASN A 152 14.29 3.06 -11.75
CA ASN A 152 13.05 3.36 -11.03
C ASN A 152 11.93 2.44 -11.53
N PRO A 153 11.40 1.52 -10.69
CA PRO A 153 10.32 0.64 -11.10
C PRO A 153 8.96 1.35 -11.15
N THR A 154 8.86 2.55 -10.56
CA THR A 154 7.60 3.27 -10.37
C THR A 154 7.33 4.28 -11.48
N VAL A 155 6.06 4.64 -11.64
CA VAL A 155 5.63 5.76 -12.49
C VAL A 155 5.82 7.13 -11.82
N LEU A 156 6.45 7.18 -10.64
CA LEU A 156 6.63 8.39 -9.85
C LEU A 156 8.09 8.83 -9.82
N PRO A 157 8.37 10.15 -9.81
CA PRO A 157 9.74 10.64 -9.72
C PRO A 157 10.42 10.23 -8.40
N LYS A 158 11.71 9.86 -8.46
CA LYS A 158 12.53 9.52 -7.29
C LYS A 158 12.50 10.60 -6.21
N ASP A 159 12.60 11.86 -6.61
CA ASP A 159 12.63 13.00 -5.71
C ASP A 159 11.34 13.12 -4.89
N LEU A 160 10.19 12.69 -5.45
CA LEU A 160 8.92 12.64 -4.73
C LEU A 160 8.91 11.49 -3.73
N LEU A 161 9.36 10.30 -4.13
CA LEU A 161 9.48 9.15 -3.24
C LEU A 161 10.35 9.49 -2.02
N ALA A 162 11.46 10.22 -2.22
CA ALA A 162 12.36 10.66 -1.16
C ALA A 162 11.72 11.60 -0.11
N THR A 163 10.52 12.15 -0.37
CA THR A 163 9.79 12.99 0.58
C THR A 163 9.05 12.20 1.66
N TYR A 164 8.89 10.89 1.49
CA TYR A 164 8.13 10.05 2.42
C TYR A 164 9.01 9.34 3.45
N HIS A 165 8.41 9.01 4.59
CA HIS A 165 8.88 7.96 5.50
C HIS A 165 8.10 6.68 5.19
N PHE A 166 8.78 5.65 4.70
CA PHE A 166 8.13 4.41 4.29
C PHE A 166 7.98 3.41 5.44
N ILE A 167 6.81 2.79 5.50
CA ILE A 167 6.53 1.56 6.24
C ILE A 167 6.14 0.51 5.20
N PHE A 168 6.64 -0.72 5.33
CA PHE A 168 6.24 -1.83 4.49
C PHE A 168 5.47 -2.83 5.34
N LEU A 169 4.20 -3.06 5.04
CA LEU A 169 3.39 -4.08 5.72
C LEU A 169 3.27 -5.31 4.83
N ILE A 170 3.62 -6.47 5.38
CA ILE A 170 3.60 -7.75 4.68
C ILE A 170 2.77 -8.78 5.44
N ARG A 171 2.23 -9.76 4.73
CA ARG A 171 1.56 -10.92 5.31
C ARG A 171 1.81 -12.14 4.46
N HIS A 172 1.84 -13.32 5.07
CA HIS A 172 2.06 -14.55 4.32
C HIS A 172 0.96 -14.75 3.24
N PRO A 173 1.31 -15.08 1.98
CA PRO A 173 0.34 -15.21 0.89
C PRO A 173 -0.74 -16.24 1.13
N LYS A 174 -0.40 -17.37 1.80
CA LYS A 174 -1.38 -18.37 2.26
C LYS A 174 -2.53 -17.83 3.12
N TYR A 175 -2.43 -16.62 3.65
CA TYR A 175 -3.52 -15.94 4.36
C TYR A 175 -4.16 -14.81 3.54
N SER A 176 -3.36 -14.03 2.83
CA SER A 176 -3.85 -12.90 2.04
C SER A 176 -4.60 -13.33 0.78
N ILE A 177 -4.05 -14.29 0.00
CA ILE A 177 -4.64 -14.72 -1.27
C ILE A 177 -6.01 -15.39 -1.09
N PRO A 178 -6.20 -16.43 -0.24
CA PRO A 178 -7.53 -16.99 -0.05
C PRO A 178 -8.50 -16.00 0.57
N SER A 179 -8.00 -15.02 1.35
CA SER A 179 -8.86 -13.94 1.84
C SER A 179 -9.28 -12.97 0.74
N TYR A 180 -8.42 -12.71 -0.25
CA TYR A 180 -8.74 -11.85 -1.39
C TYR A 180 -9.71 -12.56 -2.33
N TYR A 181 -9.43 -13.83 -2.65
CA TYR A 181 -10.30 -14.68 -3.46
C TYR A 181 -11.73 -14.74 -2.88
N ARG A 182 -11.86 -14.85 -1.54
CA ARG A 182 -13.17 -14.78 -0.87
C ARG A 182 -13.95 -13.50 -1.17
N CYS A 183 -13.29 -12.35 -1.31
CA CYS A 183 -13.94 -11.06 -1.61
C CYS A 183 -14.53 -11.01 -3.03
N THR A 184 -14.17 -11.96 -3.90
CA THR A 184 -14.71 -12.06 -5.26
C THR A 184 -15.79 -13.13 -5.41
N LEU A 185 -16.26 -13.70 -4.29
CA LEU A 185 -17.30 -14.73 -4.25
C LEU A 185 -18.58 -14.21 -3.57
N PRO A 186 -19.76 -14.82 -3.85
CA PRO A 186 -20.98 -14.51 -3.13
C PRO A 186 -20.87 -14.74 -1.61
N PRO A 187 -21.50 -13.90 -0.78
CA PRO A 187 -22.27 -12.70 -1.15
C PRO A 187 -21.41 -11.43 -1.34
N LEU A 188 -20.11 -11.47 -1.04
CA LEU A 188 -19.24 -10.30 -1.02
C LEU A 188 -19.02 -9.68 -2.39
N ASN A 189 -18.98 -10.49 -3.45
CA ASN A 189 -18.85 -9.99 -4.83
C ASN A 189 -19.92 -8.96 -5.23
N LYS A 190 -21.11 -9.01 -4.62
CA LYS A 190 -22.16 -8.02 -4.84
C LYS A 190 -21.83 -6.66 -4.24
N LEU A 191 -21.06 -6.63 -3.16
CA LEU A 191 -20.62 -5.41 -2.48
C LEU A 191 -19.35 -4.86 -3.11
N THR A 192 -18.40 -5.74 -3.42
CA THR A 192 -17.12 -5.35 -4.02
C THR A 192 -17.24 -5.01 -5.50
N GLY A 193 -18.28 -5.53 -6.18
CA GLY A 193 -18.43 -5.45 -7.63
C GLY A 193 -17.44 -6.32 -8.40
N TRP A 194 -16.70 -7.19 -7.71
CA TRP A 194 -15.64 -8.02 -8.28
C TRP A 194 -16.03 -9.49 -8.19
N ASP A 195 -16.04 -10.19 -9.33
CA ASP A 195 -16.42 -11.59 -9.46
C ASP A 195 -15.24 -12.53 -9.73
N TYR A 196 -14.04 -11.99 -9.95
CA TYR A 196 -12.80 -12.75 -10.04
C TYR A 196 -11.59 -11.97 -9.50
N LEU A 197 -10.58 -12.73 -9.06
CA LEU A 197 -9.27 -12.21 -8.68
C LEU A 197 -8.28 -12.40 -9.82
N ARG A 198 -7.47 -11.37 -10.11
CA ARG A 198 -6.34 -11.47 -11.04
C ARG A 198 -5.06 -11.78 -10.26
N LYS A 199 -4.21 -12.66 -10.78
CA LYS A 199 -2.92 -12.99 -10.14
C LYS A 199 -1.99 -11.76 -10.05
N ASP A 200 -2.02 -10.90 -11.07
CA ASP A 200 -1.26 -9.64 -11.09
C ASP A 200 -1.72 -8.60 -10.05
N GLU A 201 -2.85 -8.81 -9.38
CA GLU A 201 -3.30 -7.95 -8.28
C GLU A 201 -2.87 -8.48 -6.90
N ALA A 202 -2.06 -9.56 -6.84
CA ALA A 202 -1.52 -10.06 -5.59
C ALA A 202 -0.54 -9.06 -4.94
N GLY A 203 0.19 -8.26 -5.72
CA GLY A 203 0.96 -7.09 -5.30
C GLY A 203 2.27 -7.34 -4.54
N TYR A 204 2.70 -8.59 -4.34
CA TYR A 204 3.93 -8.87 -3.59
C TYR A 204 5.19 -8.53 -4.37
N SER A 205 5.18 -8.77 -5.68
CA SER A 205 6.35 -8.50 -6.53
C SER A 205 6.64 -7.01 -6.62
N GLU A 206 5.59 -6.20 -6.76
CA GLU A 206 5.60 -4.75 -6.80
C GLU A 206 6.04 -4.17 -5.45
N LEU A 207 5.56 -4.72 -4.33
CA LEU A 207 6.02 -4.31 -3.01
C LEU A 207 7.52 -4.56 -2.81
N ARG A 208 8.03 -5.70 -3.29
CA ARG A 208 9.47 -6.00 -3.26
C ARG A 208 10.26 -5.08 -4.18
N GLU A 209 9.80 -4.85 -5.41
CA GLU A 209 10.44 -3.93 -6.37
C GLU A 209 10.58 -2.52 -5.77
N LEU A 210 9.52 -2.01 -5.16
CA LEU A 210 9.54 -0.71 -4.47
C LEU A 210 10.56 -0.71 -3.33
N PHE A 211 10.54 -1.73 -2.47
CA PHE A 211 11.45 -1.85 -1.34
C PHE A 211 12.92 -1.88 -1.79
N ASP A 212 13.26 -2.73 -2.76
CA ASP A 212 14.62 -2.89 -3.26
C ASP A 212 15.13 -1.60 -3.92
N TYR A 213 14.29 -0.92 -4.70
CA TYR A 213 14.64 0.36 -5.30
C TYR A 213 14.90 1.45 -4.25
N LEU A 214 14.00 1.61 -3.27
CA LEU A 214 14.15 2.64 -2.23
C LEU A 214 15.39 2.40 -1.35
N ARG A 215 15.77 1.14 -1.12
CA ARG A 215 17.02 0.80 -0.43
C ARG A 215 18.25 1.07 -1.28
N LYS A 216 18.24 0.69 -2.56
CA LYS A 216 19.33 0.96 -3.51
C LYS A 216 19.63 2.45 -3.62
N GLU A 217 18.58 3.29 -3.65
CA GLU A 217 18.71 4.75 -3.73
C GLU A 217 19.02 5.42 -2.38
N GLY A 218 19.13 4.66 -1.28
CA GLY A 218 19.39 5.20 0.05
C GLY A 218 18.24 6.03 0.63
N ILE A 219 17.03 5.89 0.10
CA ILE A 219 15.82 6.54 0.63
C ILE A 219 15.36 5.82 1.91
N VAL A 220 15.52 4.50 1.95
CA VAL A 220 15.24 3.61 3.10
C VAL A 220 16.51 2.85 3.50
N GLY A 221 16.79 2.78 4.80
CA GLY A 221 17.98 2.16 5.35
C GLY A 221 19.22 3.08 5.34
N PRO A 222 20.40 2.55 5.73
CA PRO A 222 20.69 1.14 5.99
C PRO A 222 20.25 0.63 7.37
N LYS A 223 19.91 1.52 8.31
CA LYS A 223 19.48 1.13 9.66
C LYS A 223 18.08 0.52 9.64
N SER A 224 17.84 -0.49 10.46
CA SER A 224 16.52 -1.12 10.62
C SER A 224 15.85 -0.69 11.92
N ALA A 225 14.55 -0.44 11.85
CA ALA A 225 13.72 -0.15 13.02
C ALA A 225 13.76 -1.32 14.01
N GLY A 226 13.82 -1.02 15.30
CA GLY A 226 13.88 -2.02 16.38
C GLY A 226 15.27 -2.61 16.64
N GLN A 227 16.30 -2.33 15.83
CA GLN A 227 17.67 -2.81 16.11
C GLN A 227 18.45 -1.81 16.98
N THR A 228 18.99 -2.29 18.11
CA THR A 228 19.92 -1.57 18.99
C THR A 228 21.35 -2.00 18.68
N GLY A 229 21.91 -1.54 17.56
CA GLY A 229 23.29 -1.82 17.19
C GLY A 229 23.85 -0.75 16.28
N GLU A 230 25.09 -0.31 16.54
CA GLU A 230 25.83 0.54 15.61
C GLU A 230 26.06 -0.25 14.32
N THR A 231 25.47 0.23 13.23
CA THR A 231 25.88 -0.22 11.91
C THR A 231 27.26 0.38 11.65
N ASN A 232 28.27 -0.46 11.38
CA ASN A 232 29.59 -0.06 10.88
C ASN A 232 29.47 0.49 9.44
N GLY A 233 28.67 1.55 9.27
CA GLY A 233 28.50 2.28 8.02
C GLY A 233 29.54 3.38 7.96
N THR A 234 30.50 3.20 7.06
CA THR A 234 31.44 4.21 6.59
C THR A 234 30.77 5.57 6.39
N ASN A 235 31.38 6.63 6.94
CA ASN A 235 31.08 8.06 6.75
C ASN A 235 30.24 8.37 5.49
N GLY A 236 28.92 8.44 5.64
CA GLY A 236 28.00 8.81 4.59
C GLY A 236 26.77 9.45 5.22
N ASN A 237 26.48 10.69 4.84
CA ASN A 237 25.29 11.47 5.24
C ASN A 237 24.03 10.58 5.28
N SER A 238 23.58 10.18 6.48
CA SER A 238 22.36 9.38 6.64
C SER A 238 21.12 10.26 6.40
N GLN A 239 20.72 10.42 5.13
CA GLN A 239 19.52 11.18 4.75
C GLN A 239 18.25 10.31 4.56
N GLY A 240 18.40 8.98 4.53
CA GLY A 240 17.29 8.02 4.44
C GLY A 240 16.57 7.78 5.78
N VAL A 241 15.36 7.21 5.72
CA VAL A 241 14.61 6.75 6.90
C VAL A 241 14.99 5.32 7.26
N GLU A 242 14.71 4.83 8.48
CA GLU A 242 15.02 3.44 8.85
C GLU A 242 14.18 2.44 8.04
N ILE A 243 14.72 1.26 7.80
CA ILE A 243 13.97 0.11 7.26
C ILE A 243 12.90 -0.26 8.28
N CYS A 244 11.63 -0.06 7.91
CA CYS A 244 10.47 -0.39 8.73
C CYS A 244 9.61 -1.41 7.98
N VAL A 245 9.82 -2.70 8.24
CA VAL A 245 8.98 -3.78 7.70
C VAL A 245 8.20 -4.42 8.83
N VAL A 246 6.87 -4.43 8.72
CA VAL A 246 5.94 -5.01 9.69
C VAL A 246 5.37 -6.29 9.09
N ASP A 247 5.58 -7.42 9.76
CA ASP A 247 4.89 -8.67 9.43
C ASP A 247 3.55 -8.72 10.17
N ALA A 248 2.48 -9.04 9.45
CA ALA A 248 1.12 -9.01 10.00
C ALA A 248 0.87 -10.08 11.07
N ASP A 249 1.57 -11.23 11.03
CA ASP A 249 1.44 -12.22 12.10
C ASP A 249 2.23 -11.77 13.34
N ASP A 250 3.44 -11.22 13.17
CA ASP A 250 4.20 -10.63 14.28
C ASP A 250 3.43 -9.46 14.94
N LEU A 251 2.78 -8.60 14.13
CA LEU A 251 1.88 -7.52 14.61
C LEU A 251 0.71 -8.06 15.42
N LEU A 252 0.07 -9.15 14.98
CA LEU A 252 -1.12 -9.69 15.66
C LEU A 252 -0.76 -10.52 16.90
N ASP A 253 0.47 -11.02 16.99
CA ASP A 253 0.99 -11.68 18.18
C ASP A 253 1.47 -10.66 19.25
N ASN A 254 2.07 -9.53 18.86
CA ASN A 254 2.52 -8.47 19.77
C ASN A 254 2.18 -7.04 19.23
N PRO A 255 0.91 -6.61 19.25
CA PRO A 255 0.52 -5.33 18.67
C PRO A 255 1.12 -4.14 19.39
N SER A 256 1.20 -4.16 20.73
CA SER A 256 1.77 -3.05 21.50
C SER A 256 3.25 -2.83 21.17
N GLY A 257 4.08 -3.87 21.23
CA GLY A 257 5.51 -3.74 20.93
C GLY A 257 5.77 -3.38 19.46
N MET A 258 4.98 -3.93 18.54
CA MET A 258 5.13 -3.62 17.11
C MET A 258 4.76 -2.17 16.79
N ILE A 259 3.62 -1.67 17.31
CA ILE A 259 3.19 -0.28 17.11
C ILE A 259 4.17 0.69 17.79
N GLU A 260 4.66 0.36 18.99
CA GLU A 260 5.68 1.17 19.67
C GLU A 260 6.96 1.29 18.82
N ALA A 261 7.44 0.19 18.24
CA ALA A 261 8.60 0.19 17.36
C ALA A 261 8.38 1.04 16.09
N VAL A 262 7.19 0.96 15.48
CA VAL A 262 6.81 1.81 14.34
C VAL A 262 6.76 3.28 14.73
N CYS A 263 6.14 3.61 15.87
CA CYS A 263 6.06 4.96 16.40
C CYS A 263 7.47 5.55 16.62
N LYS A 264 8.40 4.75 17.16
CA LYS A 264 9.79 5.17 17.38
C LYS A 264 10.52 5.57 16.09
N THR A 265 10.46 4.75 15.04
CA THR A 265 11.13 5.09 13.76
C THR A 265 10.46 6.28 13.07
N THR A 266 9.13 6.34 13.12
CA THR A 266 8.37 7.42 12.46
C THR A 266 8.41 8.73 13.23
N GLY A 267 8.77 8.73 14.52
CA GLY A 267 8.71 9.90 15.40
C GLY A 267 7.30 10.22 15.89
N ILE A 268 6.38 9.25 15.84
CA ILE A 268 5.05 9.38 16.45
C ILE A 268 5.16 9.04 17.94
N ASP A 269 4.45 9.80 18.78
CA ASP A 269 4.33 9.50 20.20
C ASP A 269 3.41 8.29 20.42
N TYR A 270 3.99 7.17 20.86
CA TYR A 270 3.23 5.95 21.14
C TYR A 270 2.37 6.14 22.39
N LYS A 271 1.10 5.75 22.27
CA LYS A 271 0.15 5.70 23.38
C LYS A 271 -0.60 4.37 23.33
N PRO A 272 -0.71 3.61 24.43
CA PRO A 272 -1.43 2.33 24.44
C PRO A 272 -2.87 2.44 23.91
N GLU A 273 -3.52 3.58 24.12
CA GLU A 273 -4.87 3.90 23.67
C GLU A 273 -5.00 3.91 22.15
N MET A 274 -3.89 4.02 21.39
CA MET A 274 -3.91 3.90 19.93
C MET A 274 -4.46 2.53 19.46
N LEU A 275 -4.42 1.52 20.32
CA LEU A 275 -4.94 0.18 20.01
C LEU A 275 -6.46 0.03 20.23
N GLN A 276 -7.16 1.08 20.66
CA GLN A 276 -8.59 1.07 20.98
C GLN A 276 -9.33 2.20 20.23
N TRP A 277 -10.53 1.92 19.71
CA TRP A 277 -11.33 2.82 18.88
C TRP A 277 -12.84 2.48 18.95
N ASP A 278 -13.34 2.33 20.16
CA ASP A 278 -14.69 1.85 20.46
C ASP A 278 -15.77 2.96 20.50
N THR A 279 -15.41 4.22 20.21
CA THR A 279 -16.35 5.34 20.23
C THR A 279 -17.20 5.44 18.96
N GLU A 280 -18.39 6.05 19.06
CA GLU A 280 -19.23 6.33 17.89
C GLU A 280 -18.52 7.20 16.83
N GLU A 281 -17.69 8.15 17.27
CA GLU A 281 -16.90 9.01 16.39
C GLU A 281 -15.88 8.18 15.58
N ASP A 282 -15.17 7.25 16.24
CA ASP A 282 -14.18 6.39 15.58
C ASP A 282 -14.83 5.44 14.56
N GLN A 283 -16.02 4.94 14.87
CA GLN A 283 -16.79 4.07 13.98
C GLN A 283 -17.35 4.84 12.78
N ALA A 284 -17.88 6.05 13.01
CA ALA A 284 -18.36 6.93 11.94
C ALA A 284 -17.21 7.35 11.01
N LEU A 285 -16.04 7.65 11.58
CA LEU A 285 -14.83 7.96 10.82
C LEU A 285 -14.40 6.77 9.94
N ALA A 286 -14.28 5.56 10.50
CA ALA A 286 -13.88 4.39 9.73
C ALA A 286 -14.85 4.08 8.57
N LYS A 287 -16.16 4.12 8.82
CA LYS A 287 -17.18 3.92 7.77
C LYS A 287 -17.01 4.93 6.64
N ARG A 288 -16.83 6.21 6.96
CA ARG A 288 -16.64 7.27 5.96
C ARG A 288 -15.36 7.09 5.15
N GLU A 289 -14.21 6.85 5.81
CA GLU A 289 -12.92 6.79 5.12
C GLU A 289 -12.76 5.48 4.30
N PHE A 290 -13.45 4.40 4.67
CA PHE A 290 -13.33 3.09 4.00
C PHE A 290 -14.47 2.77 3.02
N GLU A 291 -15.49 3.63 2.89
CA GLU A 291 -16.68 3.41 2.03
C GLU A 291 -16.31 3.09 0.57
N LYS A 292 -15.22 3.68 0.05
CA LYS A 292 -14.78 3.52 -1.34
C LYS A 292 -14.61 2.05 -1.75
N TRP A 293 -14.14 1.22 -0.82
CA TRP A 293 -13.85 -0.20 -1.07
C TRP A 293 -14.77 -1.08 -0.23
N LYS A 294 -16.08 -0.87 -0.40
CA LYS A 294 -17.14 -1.61 0.30
C LYS A 294 -17.00 -3.12 0.10
N GLY A 295 -17.21 -3.89 1.15
CA GLY A 295 -17.05 -5.35 1.15
C GLY A 295 -15.61 -5.85 1.29
N PHE A 296 -14.61 -4.98 1.15
CA PHE A 296 -13.21 -5.33 1.45
C PHE A 296 -12.83 -5.06 2.92
N HIS A 297 -13.49 -4.14 3.60
CA HIS A 297 -12.99 -3.60 4.88
C HIS A 297 -13.88 -3.86 6.10
N GLU A 298 -14.98 -4.61 5.95
CA GLU A 298 -15.97 -4.84 7.01
C GLU A 298 -15.33 -5.32 8.32
N ASP A 299 -14.41 -6.30 8.26
CA ASP A 299 -13.71 -6.82 9.45
C ASP A 299 -12.97 -5.72 10.25
N ALA A 300 -12.43 -4.70 9.56
CA ALA A 300 -11.71 -3.58 10.20
C ALA A 300 -12.65 -2.44 10.61
N ILE A 301 -13.72 -2.21 9.83
CA ILE A 301 -14.79 -1.26 10.17
C ILE A 301 -15.42 -1.69 11.49
N ASP A 302 -15.88 -2.95 11.58
CA ASP A 302 -16.63 -3.47 12.73
C ASP A 302 -15.75 -3.75 13.97
N SER A 303 -14.42 -3.66 13.82
CA SER A 303 -13.51 -3.81 14.95
C SER A 303 -13.55 -2.58 15.88
N THR A 304 -13.22 -2.79 17.15
CA THR A 304 -13.09 -1.74 18.16
C THR A 304 -11.69 -1.65 18.76
N GLU A 305 -10.80 -2.57 18.42
CA GLU A 305 -9.44 -2.64 18.95
C GLU A 305 -8.52 -3.48 18.06
N LEU A 306 -7.20 -3.27 18.21
CA LEU A 306 -6.15 -4.20 17.78
C LEU A 306 -5.58 -4.91 19.00
N ARG A 307 -6.16 -6.06 19.34
CA ARG A 307 -5.70 -6.90 20.45
C ARG A 307 -4.77 -8.02 20.03
N ALA A 308 -3.89 -8.42 20.93
CA ALA A 308 -3.06 -9.60 20.76
C ALA A 308 -3.95 -10.84 20.62
N ARG A 309 -3.57 -11.77 19.74
CA ARG A 309 -4.28 -13.05 19.63
C ARG A 309 -4.13 -13.84 20.93
N THR A 310 -5.23 -14.44 21.39
CA THR A 310 -5.23 -15.29 22.60
C THR A 310 -4.47 -16.60 22.40
N HIS A 311 -4.41 -17.09 21.17
CA HIS A 311 -3.64 -18.26 20.78
C HIS A 311 -2.84 -17.96 19.53
N LYS A 312 -1.57 -18.40 19.52
CA LYS A 312 -0.76 -18.37 18.30
C LYS A 312 -1.47 -19.13 17.20
N LYS A 313 -1.38 -18.60 15.99
CA LYS A 313 -1.96 -19.26 14.82
C LYS A 313 -1.26 -20.59 14.59
N ALA A 314 -2.05 -21.67 14.52
CA ALA A 314 -1.52 -23.00 14.27
C ALA A 314 -0.79 -23.03 12.92
N GLN A 315 0.40 -23.66 12.90
CA GLN A 315 1.11 -23.91 11.65
C GLN A 315 0.43 -25.08 10.94
N THR A 316 -0.06 -24.79 9.72
CA THR A 316 -0.65 -25.75 8.81
C THR A 316 0.37 -26.16 7.74
N THR A 317 0.30 -27.44 7.35
CA THR A 317 0.99 -27.99 6.19
C THR A 317 0.29 -27.56 4.90
N ASP A 318 0.99 -27.68 3.76
CA ASP A 318 0.40 -27.35 2.47
C ASP A 318 -0.80 -28.25 2.15
N GLU A 319 -0.75 -29.54 2.52
CA GLU A 319 -1.86 -30.48 2.32
C GLU A 319 -3.10 -30.09 3.14
N GLN A 320 -2.90 -29.58 4.36
CA GLN A 320 -4.00 -29.10 5.21
C GLN A 320 -4.61 -27.81 4.64
N ASP A 321 -3.77 -26.88 4.18
CA ASP A 321 -4.22 -25.63 3.56
C ASP A 321 -5.00 -25.94 2.26
N ASP A 322 -4.49 -26.83 1.41
CA ASP A 322 -5.11 -27.24 0.15
C ASP A 322 -6.46 -27.95 0.38
N ALA A 323 -6.53 -28.87 1.35
CA ALA A 323 -7.77 -29.55 1.70
C ALA A 323 -8.84 -28.54 2.17
N ALA A 324 -8.48 -27.59 3.02
CA ALA A 324 -9.38 -26.56 3.51
C ALA A 324 -9.85 -25.60 2.39
N TRP A 325 -8.95 -25.24 1.46
CA TRP A 325 -9.32 -24.39 0.33
C TRP A 325 -10.21 -25.12 -0.67
N LYS A 326 -9.97 -26.41 -0.91
CA LYS A 326 -10.80 -27.24 -1.78
C LYS A 326 -12.21 -27.43 -1.22
N GLU A 327 -12.33 -27.69 0.08
CA GLU A 327 -13.63 -27.75 0.76
C GLU A 327 -14.38 -26.43 0.62
N LYS A 328 -13.69 -25.31 0.80
CA LYS A 328 -14.32 -23.98 0.85
C LYS A 328 -14.60 -23.35 -0.52
N TYR A 329 -13.72 -23.55 -1.49
CA TYR A 329 -13.71 -22.82 -2.77
C TYR A 329 -13.80 -23.75 -3.99
N GLY A 330 -13.91 -25.06 -3.78
CA GLY A 330 -13.87 -26.05 -4.85
C GLY A 330 -12.48 -26.26 -5.44
N GLU A 331 -12.36 -27.23 -6.34
CA GLU A 331 -11.09 -27.63 -6.96
C GLU A 331 -10.39 -26.49 -7.69
N GLU A 332 -11.14 -25.73 -8.49
CA GLU A 332 -10.58 -24.66 -9.31
C GLU A 332 -10.11 -23.47 -8.46
N GLY A 333 -10.91 -23.10 -7.46
CA GLY A 333 -10.55 -22.04 -6.52
C GLY A 333 -9.32 -22.42 -5.69
N ALA A 334 -9.25 -23.65 -5.18
CA ALA A 334 -8.09 -24.15 -4.45
C ALA A 334 -6.83 -24.16 -5.31
N ARG A 335 -6.91 -24.65 -6.55
CA ARG A 335 -5.79 -24.63 -7.51
C ARG A 335 -5.32 -23.21 -7.80
N PHE A 336 -6.24 -22.29 -8.10
CA PHE A 336 -5.91 -20.88 -8.34
C PHE A 336 -5.21 -20.25 -7.13
N ILE A 337 -5.73 -20.49 -5.92
CA ILE A 337 -5.15 -19.97 -4.68
C ILE A 337 -3.74 -20.54 -4.49
N ARG A 338 -3.54 -21.86 -4.61
CA ARG A 338 -2.24 -22.51 -4.44
C ARG A 338 -1.20 -21.92 -5.40
N GLU A 339 -1.49 -21.89 -6.69
CA GLU A 339 -0.58 -21.34 -7.69
C GLU A 339 -0.20 -19.89 -7.37
N THR A 340 -1.19 -19.06 -7.02
CA THR A 340 -0.95 -17.65 -6.68
C THR A 340 -0.16 -17.52 -5.37
N VAL A 341 -0.37 -18.40 -4.39
CA VAL A 341 0.42 -18.41 -3.15
C VAL A 341 1.88 -18.73 -3.45
N ASP A 342 2.13 -19.76 -4.26
CA ASP A 342 3.48 -20.23 -4.58
C ASP A 342 4.26 -19.17 -5.38
N GLU A 343 3.62 -18.52 -6.35
CA GLU A 343 4.18 -17.41 -7.13
C GLU A 343 4.65 -16.23 -6.26
N ASN A 344 3.99 -15.99 -5.12
CA ASN A 344 4.24 -14.82 -4.27
C ASN A 344 5.07 -15.13 -3.00
N LEU A 345 5.31 -16.41 -2.70
CA LEU A 345 5.92 -16.84 -1.45
C LEU A 345 7.36 -16.32 -1.27
N GLU A 346 8.16 -16.36 -2.32
CA GLU A 346 9.56 -15.94 -2.25
C GLU A 346 9.70 -14.42 -2.06
N HIS A 347 8.77 -13.63 -2.60
CA HIS A 347 8.71 -12.18 -2.34
C HIS A 347 8.43 -11.89 -0.87
N TYR A 348 7.46 -12.59 -0.27
CA TYR A 348 7.17 -12.50 1.15
C TYR A 348 8.36 -12.91 2.02
N LYS A 349 8.96 -14.08 1.76
CA LYS A 349 10.11 -14.60 2.53
C LYS A 349 11.29 -13.63 2.48
N TYR A 350 11.55 -13.02 1.33
CA TYR A 350 12.59 -12.01 1.17
C TYR A 350 12.33 -10.78 2.05
N LEU A 351 11.15 -10.16 1.96
CA LEU A 351 10.80 -8.98 2.76
C LEU A 351 10.79 -9.30 4.26
N LYS A 352 10.37 -10.51 4.66
CA LYS A 352 10.34 -10.95 6.06
C LYS A 352 11.72 -10.93 6.73
N GLN A 353 12.81 -11.04 5.98
CA GLN A 353 14.17 -10.93 6.52
C GLN A 353 14.45 -9.55 7.14
N PHE A 354 13.69 -8.53 6.71
CA PHE A 354 13.81 -7.15 7.19
C PHE A 354 12.75 -6.78 8.23
N ALA A 355 11.86 -7.71 8.60
CA ALA A 355 10.79 -7.47 9.55
C ALA A 355 11.34 -7.07 10.93
N ILE A 356 10.72 -6.07 11.54
CA ILE A 356 10.99 -5.64 12.92
C ILE A 356 10.90 -6.85 13.85
N LYS A 357 11.81 -6.92 14.82
CA LYS A 357 11.84 -7.95 15.86
C LYS A 357 11.58 -7.28 17.20
N VAL A 358 10.45 -7.62 17.83
CA VAL A 358 9.94 -7.08 19.09
C VAL A 358 9.43 -8.17 20.00
#